data_AF-A0A520S462-F1
#
_entry.id   AF-A0A520S462-F1
#
_cell.length_a   1.000
_cell.length_b   1.000
_cell.length_c   1.000
_cell.angle_alpha   90.00
_cell.angle_beta   90.00
_cell.angle_gamma   90.00
#
_symmetry.space_group_name_H-M   'P 1'
#
loop_
_entity.id
_entity.type
_entity.pdbx_description
1 polymer ?
#
loop_
_entity_poly.entity_id
_entity_poly.type
_entity_poly.pdbx_seq_one_letter_code
_entity_poly.pdbx_strand_id
1 'polypeptide(L)'
;MRAPIISNLVLFSILASLGQAPLYLLWVAAYFSTYMLFSRIRNLAEHAAVPDLTDSDPLLNTRTTLASWWERLTFAPNSVNYHLEHHLLPAVPKYRLAKFHRALRAKGLLDHADIAPGYRAVLDRIITKQQAQAAQLDQAWCAKPECTQDCRSIIQLRAGQSCHSRQGSLSCVQSQAKVIIGKGSPDIQWCMPGWVPASPGMGPAFIFAKAN
;
A
#
# COMPACT_ATOMS: atom_id res chain seq x y z
N MET A 1 -0.97 -27.66 -6.27
CA MET A 1 -0.22 -27.14 -5.11
C MET A 1 0.99 -27.99 -4.68
N ARG A 2 1.22 -29.21 -5.22
CA ARG A 2 2.33 -30.08 -4.75
C ARG A 2 3.72 -29.73 -5.31
N ALA A 3 3.78 -29.24 -6.54
CA ALA A 3 5.04 -29.00 -7.25
C ALA A 3 6.03 -28.08 -6.50
N PRO A 4 5.61 -26.92 -5.92
CA PRO A 4 6.54 -26.06 -5.19
C PRO A 4 7.14 -26.74 -3.95
N ILE A 5 6.35 -27.53 -3.23
CA ILE A 5 6.82 -28.27 -2.04
C ILE A 5 7.88 -29.27 -2.46
N ILE A 6 7.60 -30.06 -3.51
CA ILE A 6 8.54 -31.05 -4.05
C ILE A 6 9.84 -30.38 -4.48
N SER A 7 9.78 -29.27 -5.23
CA SER A 7 10.97 -28.56 -5.68
C SER A 7 11.83 -28.02 -4.53
N ASN A 8 11.20 -27.47 -3.48
CA ASN A 8 11.93 -26.98 -2.31
C ASN A 8 12.56 -28.12 -1.50
N LEU A 9 11.85 -29.24 -1.34
CA LEU A 9 12.41 -30.44 -0.71
C LEU A 9 13.60 -30.98 -1.49
N VAL A 10 13.50 -31.09 -2.82
CA VAL A 10 14.61 -31.53 -3.68
C VAL A 10 15.81 -30.60 -3.54
N LEU A 11 15.62 -29.28 -3.59
CA LEU A 11 16.70 -28.31 -3.43
C LEU A 11 17.38 -28.42 -2.06
N PHE A 12 16.60 -28.53 -0.98
CA PHE A 12 17.12 -28.73 0.36
C PHE A 12 17.90 -30.04 0.48
N SER A 13 17.36 -31.15 -0.04
CA SER A 13 18.01 -32.47 -0.01
C SER A 13 19.34 -32.48 -0.76
N ILE A 14 19.43 -31.80 -1.91
CA ILE A 14 20.70 -31.65 -2.65
C ILE A 14 21.73 -30.87 -1.83
N LEU A 15 21.34 -29.75 -1.22
CA LEU A 15 22.26 -28.97 -0.39
C LEU A 15 22.69 -29.74 0.87
N ALA A 16 21.77 -30.48 1.48
CA ALA A 16 22.03 -31.30 2.65
C ALA A 16 22.99 -32.47 2.35
N SER A 17 22.83 -33.16 1.22
CA SER A 17 23.73 -34.25 0.84
C SER A 17 25.15 -33.79 0.54
N LEU A 18 25.32 -32.51 0.18
CA LEU A 18 26.63 -31.86 -0.01
C LEU A 18 27.19 -31.25 1.31
N GLY A 19 26.50 -31.41 2.44
CA GLY A 19 26.89 -30.81 3.72
C GLY A 19 26.69 -29.29 3.81
N GLN A 20 25.97 -28.70 2.87
CA GLN A 20 25.75 -27.25 2.72
C GLN A 20 24.29 -26.83 2.98
N ALA A 21 23.55 -27.58 3.80
CA ALA A 21 22.16 -27.27 4.14
C ALA A 21 21.92 -25.80 4.58
N PRO A 22 22.82 -25.14 5.34
CA PRO A 22 22.63 -23.75 5.72
C PRO A 22 22.49 -22.77 4.55
N LEU A 23 23.03 -23.07 3.37
CA LEU A 23 22.88 -22.22 2.18
C LEU A 23 21.41 -22.08 1.74
N TYR A 24 20.56 -23.06 2.08
CA TYR A 24 19.12 -22.98 1.84
C TYR A 24 18.48 -21.79 2.59
N LEU A 25 19.04 -21.39 3.74
CA LEU A 25 18.55 -20.24 4.48
C LEU A 25 18.73 -18.93 3.73
N LEU A 26 19.70 -18.81 2.81
CA LEU A 26 19.85 -17.62 1.96
C LEU A 26 18.63 -17.43 1.06
N TRP A 27 18.07 -18.51 0.52
CA TRP A 27 16.82 -18.48 -0.25
C TRP A 27 15.66 -17.98 0.61
N VAL A 28 15.51 -18.52 1.83
CA VAL A 28 14.46 -18.11 2.77
C VAL A 28 14.62 -16.63 3.14
N ALA A 29 15.83 -16.20 3.51
CA ALA A 29 16.10 -14.80 3.86
C ALA A 29 15.77 -13.87 2.70
N ALA A 30 16.24 -14.18 1.47
CA ALA A 30 15.95 -13.37 0.29
C ALA A 30 14.45 -13.30 -0.02
N TYR A 31 13.72 -14.40 0.15
CA TYR A 31 12.28 -14.46 -0.06
C TYR A 31 11.52 -13.55 0.91
N PHE A 32 11.86 -13.56 2.20
CA PHE A 32 11.18 -12.76 3.23
C PHE A 32 11.68 -11.33 3.38
N SER A 33 12.76 -10.94 2.69
CA SER A 33 13.31 -9.58 2.73
C SER A 33 13.23 -8.92 1.36
N THR A 34 14.29 -9.06 0.56
CA THR A 34 14.50 -8.37 -0.71
C THR A 34 13.39 -8.65 -1.73
N TYR A 35 12.94 -9.91 -1.85
CA TYR A 35 11.85 -10.23 -2.76
C TYR A 35 10.53 -9.58 -2.34
N MET A 36 10.19 -9.58 -1.04
CA MET A 36 8.99 -8.88 -0.55
C MET A 36 9.06 -7.39 -0.85
N LEU A 37 10.20 -6.75 -0.60
CA LEU A 37 10.37 -5.32 -0.90
C LEU A 37 10.11 -5.01 -2.38
N PHE A 38 10.80 -5.71 -3.29
CA PHE A 38 10.65 -5.47 -4.72
C PHE A 38 9.25 -5.81 -5.25
N SER A 39 8.66 -6.91 -4.77
CA SER A 39 7.31 -7.32 -5.15
C SER A 39 6.25 -6.30 -4.69
N ARG A 40 6.40 -5.72 -3.49
CA ARG A 40 5.49 -4.69 -2.99
C ARG A 40 5.58 -3.40 -3.80
N ILE A 41 6.79 -2.94 -4.11
CA ILE A 41 7.01 -1.76 -4.96
C ILE A 41 6.42 -2.00 -6.35
N ARG A 42 6.57 -3.20 -6.91
CA ARG A 42 5.94 -3.57 -8.19
C ARG A 42 4.42 -3.53 -8.11
N ASN A 43 3.79 -4.20 -7.16
CA ASN A 43 2.33 -4.21 -7.03
C ASN A 43 1.78 -2.78 -6.87
N LEU A 44 2.50 -1.95 -6.11
CA LEU A 44 2.19 -0.53 -5.96
C LEU A 44 2.29 0.19 -7.31
N ALA A 45 3.34 -0.06 -8.09
CA ALA A 45 3.50 0.55 -9.40
C ALA A 45 2.39 0.17 -10.39
N GLU A 46 1.88 -1.06 -10.29
CA GLU A 46 0.88 -1.64 -11.17
C GLU A 46 -0.55 -1.16 -10.86
N HIS A 47 -0.88 -0.96 -9.58
CA HIS A 47 -2.28 -0.75 -9.15
C HIS A 47 -2.50 0.45 -8.21
N ALA A 48 -1.47 1.02 -7.60
CA ALA A 48 -1.69 2.13 -6.67
C ALA A 48 -1.85 3.46 -7.41
N ALA A 49 -2.70 4.31 -6.83
CA ALA A 49 -3.02 5.63 -7.35
C ALA A 49 -3.46 5.64 -8.83
N VAL A 50 -3.96 4.50 -9.34
CA VAL A 50 -4.65 4.42 -10.63
C VAL A 50 -5.96 5.23 -10.60
N PRO A 51 -6.56 5.55 -11.75
CA PRO A 51 -7.83 6.28 -11.82
C PRO A 51 -8.94 5.66 -10.95
N ASP A 52 -9.20 4.36 -11.10
CA ASP A 52 -10.20 3.62 -10.32
C ASP A 52 -9.76 2.17 -10.12
N LEU A 53 -9.44 1.80 -8.87
CA LEU A 53 -8.97 0.46 -8.52
C LEU A 53 -10.08 -0.60 -8.57
N THR A 54 -11.34 -0.19 -8.50
CA THR A 54 -12.51 -1.07 -8.45
C THR A 54 -13.21 -1.25 -9.79
N ASP A 55 -12.83 -0.46 -10.79
CA ASP A 55 -13.34 -0.62 -12.14
C ASP A 55 -12.94 -1.99 -12.71
N SER A 56 -13.78 -2.54 -13.58
CA SER A 56 -13.48 -3.76 -14.33
C SER A 56 -12.56 -3.53 -15.53
N ASP A 57 -12.50 -2.29 -16.05
CA ASP A 57 -11.65 -1.93 -17.18
C ASP A 57 -10.18 -1.87 -16.76
N PRO A 58 -9.30 -2.71 -17.36
CA PRO A 58 -7.87 -2.67 -17.12
C PRO A 58 -7.24 -1.29 -17.30
N LEU A 59 -7.75 -0.47 -18.22
CA LEU A 59 -7.22 0.87 -18.49
C LEU A 59 -7.35 1.82 -17.30
N LEU A 60 -8.30 1.56 -16.40
CA LEU A 60 -8.60 2.40 -15.24
C LEU A 60 -8.05 1.82 -13.94
N ASN A 61 -7.90 0.49 -13.85
CA ASN A 61 -7.48 -0.21 -12.63
C ASN A 61 -6.02 -0.70 -12.64
N THR A 62 -5.33 -0.62 -13.78
CA THR A 62 -3.92 -1.03 -13.95
C THR A 62 -3.08 0.01 -14.69
N ARG A 63 -1.76 -0.18 -14.67
CA ARG A 63 -0.79 0.75 -15.27
C ARG A 63 0.32 0.03 -16.02
N THR A 64 0.81 0.62 -17.11
CA THR A 64 2.12 0.30 -17.69
C THR A 64 3.18 1.21 -17.10
N THR A 65 4.24 0.65 -16.51
CA THR A 65 5.39 1.42 -16.03
C THR A 65 6.56 1.24 -16.99
N LEU A 66 7.04 2.30 -17.61
CA LEU A 66 8.16 2.25 -18.56
C LEU A 66 9.48 2.12 -17.80
N ALA A 67 9.88 0.88 -17.53
CA ALA A 67 11.08 0.55 -16.77
C ALA A 67 12.37 0.71 -17.60
N SER A 68 13.36 1.37 -16.99
CA SER A 68 14.76 1.47 -17.39
C SER A 68 15.46 0.12 -17.30
N TRP A 69 16.65 -0.01 -17.90
CA TRP A 69 17.38 -1.28 -17.94
C TRP A 69 17.65 -1.88 -16.55
N TRP A 70 17.98 -1.03 -15.56
CA TRP A 70 18.27 -1.47 -14.20
C TRP A 70 16.99 -1.78 -13.41
N GLU A 71 15.91 -1.03 -13.61
CA GLU A 71 14.59 -1.30 -13.01
C GLU A 71 14.06 -2.67 -13.47
N ARG A 72 14.37 -3.07 -14.71
CA ARG A 72 14.04 -4.40 -15.25
C ARG A 72 14.81 -5.54 -14.58
N LEU A 73 15.96 -5.29 -13.96
CA LEU A 73 16.71 -6.32 -13.22
C LEU A 73 16.08 -6.59 -11.84
N THR A 74 15.36 -5.62 -11.28
CA THR A 74 14.87 -5.66 -9.90
C THR A 74 13.34 -5.66 -9.81
N PHE A 75 12.69 -4.53 -10.09
CA PHE A 75 11.25 -4.33 -9.92
C PHE A 75 10.44 -4.93 -11.07
N ALA A 76 11.02 -4.94 -12.26
CA ALA A 76 10.35 -5.24 -13.53
C ALA A 76 10.98 -6.41 -14.33
N PRO A 77 11.38 -7.53 -13.69
CA PRO A 77 11.94 -8.65 -14.44
C PRO A 77 10.89 -9.26 -15.36
N ASN A 78 11.32 -9.91 -16.44
CA ASN A 78 10.42 -10.66 -17.32
C ASN A 78 9.29 -9.81 -17.95
N SER A 79 9.51 -8.52 -18.21
CA SER A 79 8.54 -7.63 -18.88
C SER A 79 7.23 -7.44 -18.11
N VAL A 80 7.20 -7.70 -16.80
CA VAL A 80 6.02 -7.51 -15.93
C VAL A 80 5.58 -6.05 -15.83
N ASN A 81 6.46 -5.11 -16.17
CA ASN A 81 6.15 -3.68 -16.21
C ASN A 81 5.11 -3.30 -17.29
N TYR A 82 4.87 -4.18 -18.26
CA TYR A 82 3.77 -4.13 -19.21
C TYR A 82 2.52 -4.83 -18.63
N HIS A 83 2.13 -4.38 -17.43
CA HIS A 83 1.10 -5.03 -16.63
C HIS A 83 -0.29 -4.83 -17.23
N LEU A 84 -0.61 -3.60 -17.65
CA LEU A 84 -1.84 -3.28 -18.35
C LEU A 84 -2.00 -4.14 -19.62
N GLU A 85 -0.95 -4.29 -20.43
CA GLU A 85 -1.03 -5.11 -21.64
C GLU A 85 -1.28 -6.58 -21.33
N HIS A 86 -0.77 -7.08 -20.21
CA HIS A 86 -1.06 -8.43 -19.74
C HIS A 86 -2.53 -8.58 -19.35
N HIS A 87 -3.15 -7.59 -18.69
CA HIS A 87 -4.59 -7.62 -18.38
C HIS A 87 -5.46 -7.48 -19.62
N LEU A 88 -5.06 -6.65 -20.60
CA LEU A 88 -5.77 -6.50 -21.86
C LEU A 88 -5.80 -7.80 -22.67
N LEU A 89 -4.68 -8.54 -22.71
CA LEU A 89 -4.62 -9.82 -23.40
C LEU A 89 -3.60 -10.78 -22.74
N PRO A 90 -4.02 -11.57 -21.73
CA PRO A 90 -3.12 -12.47 -20.98
C PRO A 90 -2.45 -13.54 -21.84
N ALA A 91 -3.04 -13.86 -23.00
CA ALA A 91 -2.51 -14.81 -23.97
C ALA A 91 -1.21 -14.34 -24.65
N VAL A 92 -0.89 -13.03 -24.62
CA VAL A 92 0.36 -12.53 -25.18
C VAL A 92 1.52 -12.97 -24.29
N PRO A 93 2.50 -13.71 -24.83
CA PRO A 93 3.63 -14.15 -24.03
C PRO A 93 4.50 -12.95 -23.63
N LYS A 94 5.07 -13.00 -22.42
CA LYS A 94 5.84 -11.90 -21.80
C LYS A 94 6.87 -11.22 -22.73
N TYR A 95 7.60 -12.00 -23.52
CA TYR A 95 8.64 -11.50 -24.42
C TYR A 95 8.09 -10.72 -25.64
N ARG A 96 6.77 -10.74 -25.87
CA ARG A 96 6.08 -9.97 -26.92
C ARG A 96 5.33 -8.75 -26.37
N LEU A 97 5.21 -8.58 -25.05
CA LEU A 97 4.44 -7.48 -24.45
C LEU A 97 4.96 -6.10 -24.88
N ALA A 98 6.27 -5.91 -24.97
CA ALA A 98 6.83 -4.65 -25.46
C ALA A 98 6.44 -4.35 -26.92
N LYS A 99 6.35 -5.38 -27.78
CA LYS A 99 5.88 -5.23 -29.16
C LYS A 99 4.38 -4.95 -29.19
N PHE A 100 3.62 -5.62 -28.33
CA PHE A 100 2.18 -5.43 -28.20
C PHE A 100 1.84 -4.01 -27.72
N HIS A 101 2.52 -3.50 -26.70
CA HIS A 101 2.43 -2.11 -26.25
C HIS A 101 2.60 -1.12 -27.40
N ARG A 102 3.65 -1.28 -28.22
CA ARG A 102 3.88 -0.40 -29.38
C ARG A 102 2.74 -0.47 -30.40
N ALA A 103 2.19 -1.66 -30.63
CA ALA A 103 1.08 -1.85 -31.56
C ALA A 103 -0.23 -1.22 -31.03
N LEU A 104 -0.51 -1.32 -29.73
CA LEU A 104 -1.65 -0.67 -29.09
C LEU A 104 -1.51 0.86 -29.15
N ARG A 105 -0.31 1.38 -28.83
CA ARG A 105 -0.01 2.81 -28.89
C ARG A 105 -0.15 3.37 -30.31
N ALA A 106 0.35 2.65 -31.32
CA ALA A 106 0.21 3.06 -32.72
C ALA A 106 -1.25 3.12 -33.21
N LYS A 107 -2.16 2.42 -32.53
CA LYS A 107 -3.60 2.40 -32.82
C LYS A 107 -4.40 3.40 -31.97
N GLY A 108 -3.75 4.19 -31.12
CA GLY A 108 -4.44 5.12 -30.19
C GLY A 108 -5.17 4.43 -29.03
N LEU A 109 -5.00 3.12 -28.86
CA LEU A 109 -5.74 2.34 -27.83
C LEU A 109 -5.23 2.57 -26.41
N LEU A 110 -4.12 3.30 -26.26
CA LEU A 110 -3.52 3.63 -24.96
C LEU A 110 -3.59 5.14 -24.65
N ASP A 111 -4.35 5.92 -25.41
CA ASP A 111 -4.35 7.39 -25.28
C ASP A 111 -4.93 7.87 -23.94
N HIS A 112 -5.82 7.07 -23.34
CA HIS A 112 -6.39 7.30 -22.01
C HIS A 112 -5.84 6.36 -20.94
N ALA A 113 -4.87 5.51 -21.29
CA ALA A 113 -4.27 4.57 -20.36
C ALA A 113 -3.32 5.28 -19.38
N ASP A 114 -3.26 4.80 -18.14
CA ASP A 114 -2.21 5.23 -17.22
C ASP A 114 -0.88 4.58 -17.61
N ILE A 115 0.03 5.41 -18.13
CA ILE A 115 1.40 5.02 -18.47
C ILE A 115 2.37 5.90 -17.68
N ALA A 116 3.17 5.30 -16.81
CA ALA A 116 4.17 6.03 -16.02
C ALA A 116 5.58 5.94 -16.62
N PRO A 117 6.33 7.05 -16.66
CA PRO A 117 7.72 7.07 -17.08
C PRO A 117 8.66 6.62 -15.94
N GLY A 118 8.63 5.33 -15.62
CA GLY A 118 9.50 4.71 -14.60
C GLY A 118 8.90 4.67 -13.19
N TYR A 119 9.57 3.99 -12.27
CA TYR A 119 9.05 3.73 -10.93
C TYR A 119 9.04 4.98 -10.04
N ARG A 120 10.02 5.87 -10.22
CA ARG A 120 10.10 7.12 -9.45
C ARG A 120 8.85 7.99 -9.67
N ALA A 121 8.42 8.14 -10.92
CA ALA A 121 7.22 8.90 -11.25
C ALA A 121 5.97 8.32 -10.56
N VAL A 122 5.90 6.99 -10.41
CA VAL A 122 4.80 6.35 -9.70
C VAL A 122 4.86 6.63 -8.19
N LEU A 123 6.04 6.50 -7.58
CA LEU A 123 6.22 6.79 -6.16
C LEU A 123 5.85 8.24 -5.83
N ASP A 124 6.28 9.19 -6.66
CA ASP A 124 5.93 10.60 -6.50
C ASP A 124 4.41 10.81 -6.56
N ARG A 125 3.72 10.22 -7.55
CA ARG A 125 2.25 10.28 -7.67
C ARG A 125 1.53 9.74 -6.44
N ILE A 126 2.01 8.63 -5.89
CA ILE A 126 1.39 7.98 -4.74
C ILE A 126 1.55 8.83 -3.49
N ILE A 127 2.75 9.36 -3.25
CA ILE A 127 3.03 10.24 -2.12
C ILE A 127 2.17 11.49 -2.22
N THR A 128 2.10 12.14 -3.38
CA THR A 128 1.28 13.34 -3.58
C THR A 128 -0.21 13.06 -3.42
N LYS A 129 -0.74 11.96 -3.99
CA LYS A 129 -2.16 11.59 -3.84
C LYS A 129 -2.51 11.32 -2.37
N GLN A 130 -1.63 10.65 -1.63
CA GLN A 130 -1.82 10.38 -0.21
C GLN A 130 -1.80 11.66 0.64
N GLN A 131 -0.89 12.60 0.35
CA GLN A 131 -0.85 13.91 1.01
C GLN A 131 -2.11 14.73 0.74
N ALA A 132 -2.60 14.73 -0.51
CA ALA A 132 -3.83 15.42 -0.87
C ALA A 132 -5.07 14.82 -0.19
N GLN A 133 -5.17 13.48 -0.13
CA GLN A 133 -6.24 12.80 0.58
C GLN A 133 -6.22 13.07 2.09
N ALA A 134 -5.03 13.07 2.71
CA ALA A 134 -4.88 13.44 4.11
C ALA A 134 -5.33 14.88 4.37
N ALA A 135 -4.89 15.83 3.55
CA ALA A 135 -5.30 17.23 3.67
C ALA A 135 -6.81 17.43 3.49
N GLN A 136 -7.44 16.67 2.59
CA GLN A 136 -8.89 16.71 2.39
C GLN A 136 -9.66 16.16 3.60
N LEU A 137 -9.18 15.06 4.19
CA LEU A 137 -9.77 14.48 5.41
C LEU A 137 -9.65 15.44 6.60
N ASP A 138 -8.49 16.10 6.74
CA ASP A 138 -8.27 17.11 7.78
C ASP A 138 -9.24 18.30 7.63
N GLN A 139 -9.42 18.81 6.40
CA GLN A 139 -10.39 19.85 6.10
C GLN A 139 -11.83 19.41 6.40
N ALA A 140 -12.20 18.19 6.01
CA ALA A 140 -13.53 17.64 6.26
C ALA A 140 -13.81 17.46 7.76
N TRP A 141 -12.80 17.10 8.56
CA TRP A 141 -12.91 17.04 10.01
C TRP A 141 -13.12 18.43 10.63
N CYS A 142 -12.32 19.42 10.21
CA CYS A 142 -12.45 20.80 10.69
C CYS A 142 -13.77 21.48 10.27
N ALA A 143 -14.47 20.94 9.27
CA ALA A 143 -15.78 21.44 8.83
C ALA A 143 -16.95 20.90 9.68
N LYS A 144 -16.72 19.93 10.58
CA LYS A 144 -17.78 19.38 11.43
C LYS A 144 -18.21 20.36 12.54
N PRO A 145 -19.51 20.46 12.88
CA PRO A 145 -20.01 21.39 13.89
C PRO A 145 -19.48 21.11 15.31
N GLU A 146 -19.02 19.89 15.60
CA GLU A 146 -18.35 19.57 16.86
C GLU A 146 -16.91 20.12 16.96
N CYS A 147 -16.34 20.63 15.86
CA CYS A 147 -15.05 21.31 15.85
C CYS A 147 -15.23 22.74 16.38
N THR A 148 -15.31 22.88 17.71
CA THR A 148 -15.46 24.19 18.37
C THR A 148 -14.23 25.07 18.12
N GLN A 149 -14.46 26.10 17.30
CA GLN A 149 -13.77 27.37 16.97
C GLN A 149 -12.26 27.60 17.18
N ASP A 150 -11.51 26.85 17.97
CA ASP A 150 -10.11 27.14 18.29
C ASP A 150 -9.11 26.23 17.56
N CYS A 151 -9.55 25.51 16.51
CA CYS A 151 -8.63 24.77 15.64
C CYS A 151 -7.97 25.64 14.55
N ARG A 152 -8.54 26.81 14.21
CA ARG A 152 -7.93 27.71 13.19
C ARG A 152 -6.63 28.36 13.67
N SER A 153 -6.47 28.58 14.97
CA SER A 153 -5.22 29.07 15.59
C SER A 153 -4.13 27.98 15.67
N ILE A 154 -4.52 26.70 15.61
CA ILE A 154 -3.64 25.53 15.80
C ILE A 154 -2.96 25.06 14.49
N ILE A 155 -3.43 25.47 13.31
CA ILE A 155 -2.86 25.04 12.01
C ILE A 155 -1.38 25.49 11.82
N GLN A 156 -0.88 26.46 12.60
CA GLN A 156 0.56 26.79 12.58
C GLN A 156 1.45 25.82 13.39
N LEU A 157 0.89 24.96 14.24
CA LEU A 157 1.65 24.00 15.04
C LEU A 157 1.66 22.63 14.34
N ARG A 158 2.60 22.52 13.40
CA ARG A 158 3.14 21.33 12.72
C ARG A 158 2.68 19.94 13.21
N ALA A 159 2.36 19.10 12.23
CA ALA A 159 2.53 17.64 12.17
C ALA A 159 3.11 17.00 13.45
N GLY A 160 2.25 16.35 14.25
CA GLY A 160 2.67 15.46 15.33
C GLY A 160 2.16 15.76 16.73
N GLN A 161 1.11 16.57 16.91
CA GLN A 161 0.52 16.81 18.23
C GLN A 161 -0.93 16.31 18.31
N SER A 162 -1.25 15.56 19.36
CA SER A 162 -2.60 15.10 19.68
C SER A 162 -3.17 15.90 20.84
N CYS A 163 -4.40 16.41 20.70
CA CYS A 163 -5.10 17.15 21.75
C CYS A 163 -5.65 16.22 22.84
N HIS A 164 -5.49 16.59 24.11
CA HIS A 164 -6.22 16.01 25.24
C HIS A 164 -7.25 17.02 25.73
N SER A 165 -8.50 16.59 25.93
CA SER A 165 -9.47 17.37 26.70
C SER A 165 -9.41 16.90 28.15
N ARG A 166 -9.14 17.84 29.07
CA ARG A 166 -9.39 17.63 30.49
C ARG A 166 -10.27 18.78 30.97
N GLN A 167 -11.44 18.41 31.49
CA GLN A 167 -12.48 19.25 32.09
C GLN A 167 -12.15 20.76 32.14
N GLY A 168 -12.67 21.51 31.17
CA GLY A 168 -12.89 22.95 31.28
C GLY A 168 -11.70 23.89 31.05
N SER A 169 -10.47 23.41 30.87
CA SER A 169 -9.37 24.26 30.39
C SER A 169 -8.38 23.49 29.53
N LEU A 170 -8.11 24.00 28.33
CA LEU A 170 -7.12 23.44 27.42
C LEU A 170 -5.75 24.02 27.81
N SER A 171 -4.85 23.17 28.29
CA SER A 171 -3.42 23.50 28.37
C SER A 171 -2.63 22.56 27.46
N CYS A 172 -1.80 23.14 26.59
CA CYS A 172 -0.87 22.38 25.75
C CYS A 172 0.30 21.91 26.62
N VAL A 173 0.36 20.61 26.92
CA VAL A 173 1.56 19.99 27.49
C VAL A 173 2.27 19.21 26.39
N GLN A 174 3.55 19.52 26.20
CA GLN A 174 4.42 18.92 25.20
C GLN A 174 4.69 17.45 25.56
N SER A 175 3.87 16.51 25.08
CA SER A 175 4.15 15.08 25.27
C SER A 175 5.11 14.59 24.19
N GLN A 176 6.34 14.26 24.56
CA GLN A 176 7.21 13.46 23.70
C GLN A 176 6.66 12.03 23.65
N ALA A 177 5.83 11.74 22.65
CA ALA A 177 5.32 10.39 22.45
C ALA A 177 6.44 9.49 21.90
N LYS A 178 7.14 8.83 22.82
CA LYS A 178 7.95 7.64 22.53
C LYS A 178 6.99 6.53 22.11
N VAL A 179 7.17 5.98 20.91
CA VAL A 179 6.40 4.80 20.45
C VAL A 179 6.74 3.64 21.38
N ILE A 180 5.84 3.35 22.32
CA ILE A 180 5.87 2.14 23.14
C ILE A 180 4.71 1.27 22.66
N ILE A 181 5.03 0.20 21.93
CA ILE A 181 4.12 -0.91 21.68
C ILE A 181 3.94 -1.61 23.03
N GLY A 182 2.85 -1.33 23.75
CA GLY A 182 2.63 -1.85 25.09
C GLY A 182 1.16 -1.85 25.50
N LYS A 183 0.70 -3.01 25.98
CA LYS A 183 -0.65 -3.34 26.46
C LYS A 183 -1.36 -2.21 27.23
N GLY A 184 -2.60 -1.96 26.81
CA GLY A 184 -3.73 -1.33 27.51
C GLY A 184 -3.44 -0.60 28.82
N SER A 185 -3.44 0.73 28.76
CA SER A 185 -3.80 1.60 29.90
C SER A 185 -5.28 1.99 29.78
N PRO A 186 -6.07 1.97 30.87
CA PRO A 186 -7.52 2.19 30.83
C PRO A 186 -7.95 3.65 30.55
N ASP A 187 -7.02 4.61 30.55
CA ASP A 187 -7.35 6.04 30.45
C ASP A 187 -7.10 6.68 29.08
N ILE A 188 -6.84 5.88 28.03
CA ILE A 188 -6.71 6.39 26.66
C ILE A 188 -7.98 6.05 25.87
N GLN A 189 -8.96 6.95 25.93
CA GLN A 189 -10.17 6.85 25.13
C GLN A 189 -9.86 7.33 23.70
N TRP A 190 -9.55 6.39 22.81
CA TRP A 190 -9.43 6.66 21.38
C TRP A 190 -10.82 6.97 20.82
N CYS A 191 -11.05 8.21 20.38
CA CYS A 191 -12.24 8.58 19.63
C CYS A 191 -12.16 8.01 18.21
N MET A 192 -12.45 6.71 18.07
CA MET A 192 -12.73 6.10 16.78
C MET A 192 -14.19 6.42 16.38
N PRO A 193 -14.50 6.72 15.11
CA PRO A 193 -15.87 6.99 14.69
C PRO A 193 -16.69 5.70 14.76
N GLY A 194 -17.78 5.70 15.54
CA GLY A 194 -18.80 4.63 15.53
C GLY A 194 -19.05 3.88 16.85
N TRP A 195 -18.41 4.25 17.97
CA TRP A 195 -18.70 3.62 19.26
C TRP A 195 -19.88 4.31 19.97
N VAL A 196 -21.06 3.70 19.94
CA VAL A 196 -22.12 3.96 20.92
C VAL A 196 -21.82 3.04 22.11
N PRO A 197 -21.63 3.56 23.34
CA PRO A 197 -21.41 2.68 24.49
C PRO A 197 -22.66 1.81 24.70
N ALA A 198 -22.48 0.50 24.67
CA ALA A 198 -23.51 -0.43 25.13
C ALA A 198 -23.82 -0.10 26.60
N SER A 199 -25.12 0.01 26.92
CA SER A 199 -25.60 0.14 28.29
C SER A 199 -24.99 -0.97 29.16
N PRO A 200 -24.67 -0.69 30.43
CA PRO A 200 -23.90 -1.62 31.26
C PRO A 200 -24.74 -2.87 31.54
N GLY A 201 -24.36 -4.02 30.97
CA GLY A 201 -25.03 -5.29 31.27
C GLY A 201 -24.84 -6.47 30.32
N MET A 202 -24.22 -6.34 29.14
CA MET A 202 -24.03 -7.49 28.23
C MET A 202 -22.57 -7.64 27.82
N GLY A 203 -22.06 -8.87 27.98
CA GLY A 203 -20.70 -9.28 27.61
C GLY A 203 -20.40 -9.15 26.11
N PRO A 204 -19.13 -9.32 25.71
CA PRO A 204 -18.68 -8.87 24.39
C PRO A 204 -19.18 -9.82 23.29
N ALA A 205 -20.10 -9.33 22.46
CA ALA A 205 -20.36 -9.88 21.14
C ALA A 205 -19.68 -8.98 20.11
N PHE A 206 -18.66 -9.50 19.43
CA PHE A 206 -17.99 -8.83 18.32
C PHE A 206 -18.90 -8.89 17.08
N ILE A 207 -19.35 -7.73 16.57
CA ILE A 207 -19.97 -7.61 15.25
C ILE A 207 -19.09 -6.66 14.41
N PHE A 208 -18.50 -7.21 13.34
CA PHE A 208 -17.88 -6.44 12.27
C PHE A 208 -18.97 -5.88 11.35
N ALA A 209 -19.07 -4.55 11.24
CA ALA A 209 -19.89 -3.89 10.22
C ALA A 209 -19.00 -3.38 9.08
N LYS A 210 -19.34 -3.81 7.87
CA LYS A 210 -18.75 -3.46 6.57
C LYS A 210 -19.35 -2.11 6.12
N ALA A 211 -18.52 -1.13 5.78
CA ALA A 211 -18.99 0.13 5.21
C ALA A 211 -19.20 -0.02 3.70
N ASN A 212 -20.40 0.31 3.23
CA ASN A 212 -20.70 0.61 1.83
C ASN A 212 -20.32 2.07 1.53
#